data_AF-A0A229H1R4-F1
#
_entry.id   AF-A0A229H1R4-F1
#
_cell.length_a   1.000
_cell.length_b   1.000
_cell.length_c   1.000
_cell.angle_alpha   90.00
_cell.angle_beta   90.00
_cell.angle_gamma   90.00
#
_symmetry.space_group_name_H-M   'P 1'
#
loop_
_entity.id
_entity.type
_entity.pdbx_description
1 polymer ?
#
loop_
_entity_poly.entity_id
_entity_poly.type
_entity_poly.pdbx_seq_one_letter_code
_entity_poly.pdbx_strand_id
1 'polypeptide(L)'
;MSAKKTSKKRGALHAVTVLALLGASAYLTVELRKEEDSKAPAVQKVTDNPQLENSAEDTGTKTWERLKNPERTVLRGSKGQVLATFTDGARTATLKGPSRTFSEPANTTSRVVTEDWVRLMPEPWRQGAEKEQWFKDWFKQSYGSEEDDIFAIAFQYSQGAPLKKDDEGIPYAGDAVFGPFKQDGVDRLEQNDFYDYLGIPYTFRDGTTMQARKERYRALDCSGFMRMVWGYRARYPLRASNTVGDGLPRTADGMARSNVGADIIKLQGPSPWYQRPANIDVLQPGDLLFFKMDHRTGNHMDHVALYLGVDTDGHRVFISSRKEVNGPTMGDKGGASRIDGNGFYAQLFRSAKRL
;
A
#
# COMPACT_ATOMS: atom_id res chain seq x y z
N MET A 1 -33.38 -31.05 -50.38
CA MET A 1 -32.52 -30.74 -49.22
C MET A 1 -31.31 -29.98 -49.72
N SER A 2 -31.13 -28.70 -49.35
CA SER A 2 -29.89 -27.97 -49.60
C SER A 2 -29.59 -27.03 -48.41
N ALA A 3 -28.32 -26.96 -48.05
CA ALA A 3 -27.84 -26.62 -46.72
C ALA A 3 -27.59 -25.12 -46.47
N LYS A 4 -27.72 -24.74 -45.19
CA LYS A 4 -27.25 -23.51 -44.54
C LYS A 4 -25.81 -23.11 -44.94
N LYS A 5 -25.56 -21.81 -45.12
CA LYS A 5 -24.25 -21.18 -44.81
C LYS A 5 -24.32 -19.64 -44.76
N THR A 6 -24.66 -19.04 -43.61
CA THR A 6 -24.50 -17.58 -43.39
C THR A 6 -24.12 -17.11 -41.98
N SER A 7 -23.90 -17.97 -40.97
CA SER A 7 -23.65 -17.47 -39.59
C SER A 7 -22.18 -17.23 -39.20
N LYS A 8 -21.19 -17.79 -39.91
CA LYS A 8 -19.76 -17.69 -39.48
C LYS A 8 -19.11 -16.31 -39.69
N LYS A 9 -19.54 -15.53 -40.69
CA LYS A 9 -18.94 -14.21 -41.00
C LYS A 9 -19.34 -13.10 -40.02
N ARG A 10 -20.54 -13.18 -39.42
CA ARG A 10 -21.02 -12.18 -38.46
C ARG A 10 -20.33 -12.27 -37.09
N GLY A 11 -19.98 -13.48 -36.64
CA GLY A 11 -19.25 -13.68 -35.38
C GLY A 11 -17.82 -13.14 -35.40
N ALA A 12 -17.10 -13.35 -36.52
CA ALA A 12 -15.74 -12.83 -36.68
C ALA A 12 -15.71 -11.29 -36.76
N LEU A 13 -16.68 -10.69 -37.45
CA LEU A 13 -16.78 -9.23 -37.56
C LEU A 13 -17.05 -8.60 -36.19
N HIS A 14 -17.96 -9.17 -35.39
CA HIS A 14 -18.23 -8.69 -34.03
C HIS A 14 -17.03 -8.83 -33.09
N ALA A 15 -16.27 -9.93 -33.16
CA ALA A 15 -15.07 -10.11 -32.35
C ALA A 15 -13.99 -9.05 -32.67
N VAL A 16 -13.78 -8.75 -33.96
CA VAL A 16 -12.85 -7.71 -34.39
C VAL A 16 -13.31 -6.32 -33.96
N THR A 17 -14.61 -6.01 -34.08
CA THR A 17 -15.17 -4.72 -33.62
C THR A 17 -15.01 -4.55 -32.11
N VAL A 18 -15.28 -5.60 -31.31
CA VAL A 18 -15.11 -5.53 -29.85
C VAL A 18 -13.65 -5.37 -29.46
N LEU A 19 -12.72 -6.09 -30.09
CA LEU A 19 -11.28 -5.94 -29.83
C LEU A 19 -10.76 -4.55 -30.23
N ALA A 20 -11.22 -4.00 -31.36
CA ALA A 20 -10.86 -2.66 -31.79
C ALA A 20 -11.40 -1.58 -30.83
N LEU A 21 -12.63 -1.73 -30.34
CA LEU A 21 -13.23 -0.83 -29.35
C LEU A 21 -12.52 -0.91 -27.99
N LEU A 22 -12.09 -2.11 -27.57
CA LEU A 22 -11.32 -2.30 -26.34
C LEU A 22 -9.90 -1.71 -26.46
N GLY A 23 -9.22 -1.92 -27.58
CA GLY A 23 -7.92 -1.33 -27.87
C GLY A 23 -7.97 0.21 -27.91
N ALA A 24 -8.99 0.77 -28.57
CA ALA A 24 -9.21 2.22 -28.62
C ALA A 24 -9.53 2.82 -27.25
N SER A 25 -10.32 2.13 -26.41
CA SER A 25 -10.65 2.57 -25.05
C SER A 25 -9.45 2.54 -24.11
N ALA A 26 -8.62 1.49 -24.18
CA ALA A 26 -7.38 1.41 -23.42
C ALA A 26 -6.39 2.50 -23.86
N TYR A 27 -6.26 2.73 -25.17
CA TYR A 27 -5.42 3.80 -25.72
C TYR A 27 -5.90 5.19 -25.26
N LEU A 28 -7.19 5.48 -25.38
CA LEU A 28 -7.77 6.75 -24.94
C LEU A 28 -7.62 6.97 -23.43
N THR A 29 -7.72 5.92 -22.61
CA THR A 29 -7.47 6.00 -21.17
C THR A 29 -6.02 6.35 -20.87
N VAL A 30 -5.07 5.78 -21.60
CA VAL A 30 -3.64 6.11 -21.47
C VAL A 30 -3.36 7.55 -21.92
N GLU A 31 -3.98 7.98 -23.02
CA GLU A 31 -3.73 9.31 -23.57
C GLU A 31 -4.39 10.43 -22.75
N LEU A 32 -5.60 10.20 -22.22
CA LEU A 32 -6.24 11.09 -21.25
C LEU A 32 -5.40 11.23 -19.97
N ARG A 33 -4.79 10.15 -19.49
CA ARG A 33 -3.89 10.20 -18.32
C ARG A 33 -2.62 11.02 -18.61
N LYS A 34 -2.02 10.89 -19.81
CA LYS A 34 -0.87 11.73 -20.20
C LYS A 34 -1.21 13.21 -20.29
N GLU A 35 -2.40 13.55 -20.81
CA GLU A 35 -2.87 14.95 -20.84
C GLU A 35 -3.13 15.49 -19.44
N GLU A 36 -3.64 14.68 -18.51
CA GLU A 36 -3.83 15.09 -17.11
C GLU A 36 -2.49 15.28 -16.38
N ASP A 37 -1.50 14.41 -16.61
CA ASP A 37 -0.14 14.56 -16.06
C ASP A 37 0.52 15.88 -16.54
N SER A 38 0.22 16.33 -17.76
CA SER A 38 0.72 17.61 -18.31
C SER A 38 0.07 18.87 -17.72
N LYS A 39 -1.04 18.73 -17.00
CA LYS A 39 -1.80 19.83 -16.37
C LYS A 39 -1.47 20.01 -14.89
N ALA A 40 -0.59 19.19 -14.32
CA ALA A 40 -0.08 19.41 -12.97
C ALA A 40 0.77 20.69 -12.93
N PRO A 41 0.56 21.62 -11.97
CA PRO A 41 1.32 22.85 -11.89
C PRO A 41 2.82 22.60 -11.67
N ALA A 42 3.66 23.44 -12.28
CA ALA A 42 5.11 23.33 -12.20
C ALA A 42 5.63 23.58 -10.76
N VAL A 43 6.51 22.67 -10.32
CA VAL A 43 7.14 22.64 -9.00
C VAL A 43 8.16 23.77 -8.84
N GLN A 44 8.05 24.56 -7.78
CA GLN A 44 9.17 25.37 -7.29
C GLN A 44 10.08 24.45 -6.47
N LYS A 45 11.31 24.23 -6.95
CA LYS A 45 12.35 23.53 -6.19
C LYS A 45 12.67 24.32 -4.93
N VAL A 46 12.28 23.79 -3.77
CA VAL A 46 12.87 24.19 -2.50
C VAL A 46 14.22 23.48 -2.40
N THR A 47 15.30 24.24 -2.45
CA THR A 47 16.64 23.73 -2.13
C THR A 47 16.77 23.63 -0.61
N ASP A 48 16.38 22.49 -0.06
CA ASP A 48 16.61 22.24 1.37
C ASP A 48 18.04 21.79 1.60
N ASN A 49 18.81 22.65 2.26
CA ASN A 49 19.88 22.25 3.15
C ASN A 49 19.20 21.95 4.49
N PRO A 50 18.91 20.69 4.84
CA PRO A 50 18.18 20.41 6.06
C PRO A 50 19.13 20.70 7.22
N GLN A 51 18.83 21.75 7.98
CA GLN A 51 19.46 22.00 9.26
C GLN A 51 18.89 20.98 10.25
N LEU A 52 19.44 19.77 10.20
CA LEU A 52 19.02 18.62 10.99
C LEU A 52 19.54 18.81 12.43
N GLU A 53 18.64 19.12 13.36
CA GLU A 53 18.92 18.91 14.77
C GLU A 53 18.98 17.40 14.99
N ASN A 54 20.19 16.88 15.26
CA ASN A 54 20.34 15.55 15.83
C ASN A 54 19.43 15.48 17.06
N SER A 55 18.49 14.53 17.06
CA SER A 55 17.61 14.25 18.19
C SER A 55 18.46 13.74 19.35
N ALA A 56 19.04 14.68 20.09
CA ALA A 56 19.62 14.44 21.39
C ALA A 56 18.58 13.74 22.26
N GLU A 57 19.01 12.75 23.05
CA GLU A 57 18.16 12.04 23.99
C GLU A 57 17.32 13.04 24.80
N ASP A 58 16.00 13.05 24.58
CA ASP A 58 15.09 13.84 25.38
C ASP A 58 15.00 13.19 26.77
N THR A 59 15.88 13.63 27.66
CA THR A 59 15.95 13.22 29.07
C THR A 59 14.90 13.90 29.95
N GLY A 60 14.02 14.72 29.36
CA GLY A 60 12.93 15.36 30.08
C GLY A 60 11.73 14.45 30.31
N THR A 61 10.78 14.92 31.12
CA THR A 61 9.59 14.15 31.51
C THR A 61 8.73 13.81 30.29
N LYS A 62 8.62 12.53 29.97
CA LYS A 62 7.70 12.03 28.93
C LYS A 62 6.30 11.89 29.50
N THR A 63 5.29 12.26 28.73
CA THR A 63 3.88 12.19 29.15
C THR A 63 3.03 11.44 28.14
N TRP A 64 2.04 10.70 28.63
CA TRP A 64 1.07 10.00 27.81
C TRP A 64 -0.20 10.85 27.70
N GLU A 65 -0.64 11.14 26.49
CA GLU A 65 -1.85 11.92 26.23
C GLU A 65 -2.84 11.13 25.37
N ARG A 66 -4.13 11.28 25.66
CA ARG A 66 -5.22 10.75 24.84
C ARG A 66 -5.75 11.79 23.88
N LEU A 67 -5.82 11.41 22.61
CA LEU A 67 -6.38 12.22 21.53
C LEU A 67 -7.54 11.49 20.86
N LYS A 68 -8.41 12.26 20.19
CA LYS A 68 -9.58 11.76 19.46
C LYS A 68 -9.44 12.01 17.96
N ASN A 69 -10.30 11.38 17.17
CA ASN A 69 -10.34 11.46 15.71
C ASN A 69 -9.01 11.08 15.02
N PRO A 70 -8.59 9.79 15.08
CA PRO A 70 -9.20 8.68 15.81
C PRO A 70 -8.79 8.65 17.30
N GLU A 71 -9.48 7.83 18.10
CA GLU A 71 -9.08 7.51 19.47
C GLU A 71 -7.67 6.91 19.49
N ARG A 72 -6.74 7.58 20.16
CA ARG A 72 -5.32 7.21 20.17
C ARG A 72 -4.59 7.73 21.40
N THR A 73 -3.51 7.05 21.77
CA THR A 73 -2.56 7.51 22.77
C THR A 73 -1.31 8.02 22.07
N VAL A 74 -0.81 9.19 22.48
CA VAL A 74 0.48 9.72 22.05
C VAL A 74 1.44 9.80 23.22
N LEU A 75 2.71 9.47 22.97
CA LEU A 75 3.80 9.77 23.88
C LEU A 75 4.37 11.13 23.50
N ARG A 76 4.38 12.07 24.43
CA ARG A 76 5.00 13.39 24.25
C ARG A 76 6.35 13.46 24.94
N GLY A 77 7.28 14.14 24.27
CA GLY A 77 8.53 14.59 24.86
C GLY A 77 8.36 15.86 25.69
N SER A 78 9.46 16.32 26.27
CA SER A 78 9.49 17.46 27.19
C SER A 78 9.11 18.79 26.53
N LYS A 79 9.34 18.93 25.22
CA LYS A 79 8.97 20.09 24.41
C LYS A 79 7.57 19.96 23.80
N GLY A 80 6.79 18.94 24.19
CA GLY A 80 5.46 18.67 23.67
C GLY A 80 5.43 17.99 22.30
N GLN A 81 6.59 17.67 21.71
CA GLN A 81 6.69 16.95 20.45
C GLN A 81 6.14 15.51 20.59
N VAL A 82 5.49 15.01 19.54
CA VAL A 82 4.96 13.63 19.52
C VAL A 82 6.10 12.67 19.20
N LEU A 83 6.44 11.81 20.16
CA LEU A 83 7.49 10.80 20.06
C LEU A 83 6.96 9.45 19.59
N ALA A 84 5.70 9.13 19.90
CA ALA A 84 5.06 7.91 19.43
C ALA A 84 3.54 8.09 19.36
N THR A 85 2.89 7.39 18.42
CA THR A 85 1.43 7.33 18.31
C THR A 85 0.94 5.89 18.24
N PHE A 86 -0.11 5.60 19.01
CA PHE A 86 -0.75 4.30 19.12
C PHE A 86 -2.26 4.46 18.98
N THR A 87 -2.87 3.80 18.00
CA THR A 87 -4.29 4.01 17.66
C THR A 87 -5.14 2.84 18.14
N ASP A 88 -6.24 3.13 18.83
CA ASP A 88 -7.08 2.08 19.40
C ASP A 88 -7.59 1.11 18.31
N GLY A 89 -7.48 -0.20 18.58
CA GLY A 89 -7.84 -1.26 17.63
C GLY A 89 -6.79 -1.54 16.54
N ALA A 90 -5.74 -0.73 16.42
CA ALA A 90 -4.64 -0.96 15.50
C ALA A 90 -3.45 -1.63 16.22
N ARG A 91 -2.72 -2.47 15.49
CA ARG A 91 -1.41 -2.99 15.91
C ARG A 91 -0.25 -2.15 15.39
N THR A 92 -0.50 -1.22 14.49
CA THR A 92 0.51 -0.35 13.91
C THR A 92 0.79 0.82 14.86
N ALA A 93 2.07 1.02 15.14
CA ALA A 93 2.57 2.15 15.90
C ALA A 93 3.51 2.98 15.01
N THR A 94 3.46 4.29 15.16
CA THR A 94 4.42 5.21 14.55
C THR A 94 5.31 5.75 15.66
N LEU A 95 6.61 5.46 15.59
CA LEU A 95 7.62 5.89 16.56
C LEU A 95 8.56 6.89 15.89
N LYS A 96 8.95 7.95 16.60
CA LYS A 96 10.03 8.83 16.17
C LYS A 96 11.38 8.15 16.40
N GLY A 97 12.29 8.32 15.43
CA GLY A 97 13.64 7.80 15.48
C GLY A 97 14.55 8.56 14.53
N PRO A 98 15.73 8.00 14.18
CA PRO A 98 16.66 8.64 13.26
C PRO A 98 15.99 8.99 11.92
N SER A 99 16.34 10.16 11.39
CA SER A 99 15.86 10.62 10.09
C SER A 99 16.46 9.78 8.96
N ARG A 100 15.65 9.46 7.96
CA ARG A 100 16.05 8.68 6.77
C ARG A 100 15.27 9.10 5.55
N THR A 101 15.83 8.80 4.38
CA THR A 101 15.24 9.15 3.09
C THR A 101 14.88 7.90 2.30
N PHE A 102 13.67 7.85 1.79
CA PHE A 102 13.23 6.87 0.81
C PHE A 102 13.10 7.53 -0.56
N SER A 103 13.63 6.88 -1.59
CA SER A 103 13.66 7.39 -2.96
C SER A 103 13.61 6.27 -3.97
N GLU A 104 12.99 6.53 -5.12
CA GLU A 104 12.92 5.62 -6.27
C GLU A 104 13.30 6.38 -7.56
N PRO A 105 14.59 6.71 -7.75
CA PRO A 105 15.02 7.61 -8.81
C PRO A 105 14.76 7.09 -10.23
N ALA A 106 14.50 5.78 -10.38
CA ALA A 106 14.14 5.18 -11.66
C ALA A 106 12.75 5.62 -12.16
N ASN A 107 11.83 5.98 -11.26
CA ASN A 107 10.42 6.23 -11.61
C ASN A 107 9.86 7.57 -11.09
N THR A 108 10.57 8.30 -10.23
CA THR A 108 10.19 9.65 -9.79
C THR A 108 11.38 10.42 -9.20
N THR A 109 11.24 11.76 -9.15
CA THR A 109 12.13 12.64 -8.38
C THR A 109 11.63 12.90 -6.96
N SER A 110 10.40 12.48 -6.63
CA SER A 110 9.84 12.59 -5.29
C SER A 110 10.66 11.76 -4.29
N ARG A 111 10.86 12.31 -3.09
CA ARG A 111 11.60 11.68 -2.00
C ARG A 111 10.82 11.85 -0.71
N VAL A 112 10.83 10.85 0.15
CA VAL A 112 10.24 10.92 1.49
C VAL A 112 11.36 10.99 2.50
N VAL A 113 11.53 12.16 3.13
CA VAL A 113 12.45 12.35 4.27
C VAL A 113 11.60 12.26 5.53
N THR A 114 11.89 11.29 6.39
CA THR A 114 11.04 11.02 7.55
C THR A 114 11.82 10.51 8.76
N GLU A 115 11.33 10.89 9.93
CA GLU A 115 11.70 10.34 11.23
C GLU A 115 10.66 9.32 11.74
N ASP A 116 9.63 9.04 10.95
CA ASP A 116 8.59 8.08 11.31
C ASP A 116 9.07 6.65 11.02
N TRP A 117 9.07 5.85 12.07
CA TRP A 117 9.31 4.42 12.06
C TRP A 117 8.00 3.70 12.33
N VAL A 118 7.52 2.95 11.35
CA VAL A 118 6.22 2.27 11.38
C VAL A 118 6.44 0.83 11.77
N ARG A 119 6.01 0.45 12.98
CA ARG A 119 6.26 -0.87 13.57
C ARG A 119 4.97 -1.57 13.96
N LEU A 120 5.01 -2.90 13.96
CA LEU A 120 3.89 -3.74 14.38
C LEU A 120 4.02 -4.16 15.84
N MET A 121 2.99 -3.85 16.63
CA MET A 121 2.80 -4.32 18.00
C MET A 121 2.29 -5.76 18.02
N PRO A 122 2.57 -6.53 19.09
CA PRO A 122 2.08 -7.89 19.24
C PRO A 122 0.55 -7.93 19.39
N GLU A 123 -0.03 -6.94 20.08
CA GLU A 123 -1.46 -6.85 20.37
C GLU A 123 -2.07 -5.56 19.82
N PRO A 124 -3.38 -5.54 19.49
CA PRO A 124 -4.08 -4.29 19.17
C PRO A 124 -4.01 -3.32 20.35
N TRP A 125 -3.74 -2.06 20.05
CA TRP A 125 -3.69 -1.02 21.08
C TRP A 125 -5.07 -0.78 21.70
N ARG A 126 -5.05 -0.48 22.99
CA ARG A 126 -6.21 -0.01 23.75
C ARG A 126 -5.75 1.02 24.78
N GLN A 127 -6.64 1.90 25.20
CA GLN A 127 -6.36 2.83 26.29
C GLN A 127 -5.82 2.08 27.53
N GLY A 128 -4.72 2.56 28.09
CA GLY A 128 -4.07 1.96 29.25
C GLY A 128 -3.00 0.91 28.91
N ALA A 129 -2.87 0.52 27.64
CA ALA A 129 -1.88 -0.46 27.19
C ALA A 129 -0.44 -0.02 27.47
N GLU A 130 -0.17 1.28 27.63
CA GLU A 130 1.15 1.78 28.02
C GLU A 130 1.66 1.22 29.36
N LYS A 131 0.75 0.68 30.19
CA LYS A 131 1.06 0.10 31.50
C LYS A 131 1.27 -1.41 31.45
N GLU A 132 0.87 -2.06 30.37
CA GLU A 132 0.92 -3.52 30.22
C GLU A 132 2.32 -4.02 29.92
N GLN A 133 2.62 -5.23 30.37
CA GLN A 133 3.98 -5.79 30.25
C GLN A 133 4.36 -6.05 28.79
N TRP A 134 3.45 -6.63 28.00
CA TRP A 134 3.69 -6.89 26.56
C TRP A 134 4.10 -5.62 25.81
N PHE A 135 3.50 -4.48 26.16
CA PHE A 135 3.80 -3.22 25.52
C PHE A 135 5.14 -2.68 25.98
N LYS A 136 5.43 -2.70 27.28
CA LYS A 136 6.72 -2.24 27.82
C LYS A 136 7.89 -3.01 27.21
N ASP A 137 7.74 -4.33 27.06
CA ASP A 137 8.76 -5.19 26.45
C ASP A 137 8.94 -4.86 24.97
N TRP A 138 7.84 -4.77 24.21
CA TRP A 138 7.88 -4.41 22.80
C TRP A 138 8.43 -2.99 22.58
N PHE A 139 8.03 -2.01 23.38
CA PHE A 139 8.43 -0.62 23.25
C PHE A 139 9.90 -0.43 23.57
N LYS A 140 10.42 -1.12 24.60
CA LYS A 140 11.86 -1.14 24.92
C LYS A 140 12.72 -1.65 23.76
N GLN A 141 12.22 -2.63 23.02
CA GLN A 141 12.93 -3.19 21.85
C GLN A 141 12.76 -2.32 20.60
N SER A 142 11.58 -1.70 20.44
CA SER A 142 11.18 -1.04 19.20
C SER A 142 11.56 0.44 19.14
N TYR A 143 11.46 1.16 20.26
CA TYR A 143 11.69 2.60 20.31
C TYR A 143 13.19 2.91 20.22
N GLY A 144 13.59 3.64 19.18
CA GLY A 144 15.00 3.91 18.87
C GLY A 144 15.72 2.78 18.13
N SER A 145 15.06 1.65 17.85
CA SER A 145 15.64 0.60 16.99
C SER A 145 15.73 1.08 15.55
N GLU A 146 16.83 0.73 14.88
CA GLU A 146 17.05 0.96 13.45
C GLU A 146 16.79 -0.28 12.58
N GLU A 147 16.30 -1.37 13.18
CA GLU A 147 15.89 -2.56 12.42
C GLU A 147 14.80 -2.21 11.39
N ASP A 148 14.86 -2.87 10.23
CA ASP A 148 13.91 -2.70 9.12
C ASP A 148 12.46 -2.67 9.62
N ASP A 149 11.83 -1.51 9.46
CA ASP A 149 10.42 -1.30 9.76
C ASP A 149 9.57 -1.47 8.48
N ILE A 150 8.27 -1.17 8.54
CA ILE A 150 7.36 -1.38 7.41
C ILE A 150 7.79 -0.61 6.15
N PHE A 151 8.36 0.59 6.29
CA PHE A 151 8.85 1.35 5.14
C PHE A 151 10.11 0.72 4.54
N ALA A 152 11.09 0.39 5.38
CA ALA A 152 12.29 -0.31 4.91
C ALA A 152 11.94 -1.62 4.18
N ILE A 153 11.03 -2.42 4.75
CA ILE A 153 10.54 -3.65 4.12
C ILE A 153 9.85 -3.37 2.79
N ALA A 154 8.97 -2.37 2.70
CA ALA A 154 8.26 -2.03 1.47
C ALA A 154 9.21 -1.69 0.30
N PHE A 155 10.26 -0.91 0.57
CA PHE A 155 11.24 -0.50 -0.44
C PHE A 155 12.16 -1.63 -0.93
N GLN A 156 12.25 -2.74 -0.19
CA GLN A 156 13.01 -3.93 -0.61
C GLN A 156 12.38 -4.68 -1.79
N TYR A 157 11.20 -4.26 -2.27
CA TYR A 157 10.53 -4.86 -3.44
C TYR A 157 10.41 -3.90 -4.61
N SER A 158 10.97 -2.69 -4.50
CA SER A 158 11.00 -1.71 -5.59
C SER A 158 11.95 -2.12 -6.70
N GLN A 159 11.81 -1.48 -7.86
CA GLN A 159 12.66 -1.75 -9.02
C GLN A 159 14.15 -1.64 -8.67
N GLY A 160 14.93 -2.66 -9.02
CA GLY A 160 16.37 -2.70 -8.74
C GLY A 160 16.75 -3.01 -7.29
N ALA A 161 15.78 -3.27 -6.39
CA ALA A 161 16.07 -3.67 -5.02
C ALA A 161 16.90 -4.97 -4.98
N PRO A 162 17.96 -5.03 -4.14
CA PRO A 162 18.89 -6.14 -4.13
C PRO A 162 18.19 -7.44 -3.70
N LEU A 163 18.52 -8.53 -4.40
CA LEU A 163 18.03 -9.86 -4.07
C LEU A 163 18.64 -10.32 -2.74
N LYS A 164 17.79 -10.62 -1.75
CA LYS A 164 18.19 -11.28 -0.50
C LYS A 164 17.55 -12.65 -0.44
N LYS A 165 18.32 -13.64 0.04
CA LYS A 165 17.89 -15.03 0.19
C LYS A 165 18.06 -15.48 1.63
N ASP A 166 17.20 -16.39 2.08
CA ASP A 166 17.38 -17.10 3.35
C ASP A 166 18.36 -18.27 3.19
N ASP A 167 18.56 -19.03 4.26
CA ASP A 167 19.51 -20.13 4.32
C ASP A 167 19.09 -21.31 3.41
N GLU A 168 17.80 -21.39 3.06
CA GLU A 168 17.23 -22.33 2.09
C GLU A 168 17.29 -21.82 0.64
N GLY A 169 17.80 -20.60 0.42
CA GLY A 169 17.96 -20.00 -0.89
C GLY A 169 16.69 -19.35 -1.47
N ILE A 170 15.63 -19.22 -0.69
CA ILE A 170 14.36 -18.59 -1.07
C ILE A 170 14.56 -17.07 -1.09
N PRO A 171 14.23 -16.39 -2.20
CA PRO A 171 14.36 -14.93 -2.24
C PRO A 171 13.25 -14.29 -1.42
N TYR A 172 13.54 -13.92 -0.18
CA TYR A 172 12.57 -13.25 0.68
C TYR A 172 12.46 -11.74 0.40
N ALA A 173 13.42 -11.15 -0.32
CA ALA A 173 13.43 -9.73 -0.70
C ALA A 173 14.16 -9.48 -2.04
N GLY A 174 13.85 -8.36 -2.69
CA GLY A 174 14.38 -7.94 -3.99
C GLY A 174 13.27 -7.51 -4.95
N ASP A 175 13.66 -6.95 -6.09
CA ASP A 175 12.74 -6.44 -7.13
C ASP A 175 11.52 -7.36 -7.38
N ALA A 176 10.31 -6.82 -7.30
CA ALA A 176 9.08 -7.56 -7.53
C ALA A 176 8.40 -7.10 -8.81
N VAL A 177 7.90 -8.05 -9.59
CA VAL A 177 7.07 -7.74 -10.76
C VAL A 177 5.60 -7.65 -10.38
N PHE A 178 4.77 -6.93 -11.15
CA PHE A 178 3.32 -6.94 -10.89
C PHE A 178 2.72 -8.30 -11.22
N GLY A 179 3.17 -8.90 -12.33
CA GLY A 179 2.70 -10.17 -12.86
C GLY A 179 3.02 -10.32 -14.35
N PRO A 180 2.97 -11.55 -14.89
CA PRO A 180 3.14 -11.78 -16.32
C PRO A 180 2.03 -11.11 -17.13
N PHE A 181 2.30 -10.85 -18.41
CA PHE A 181 1.24 -10.41 -19.34
C PHE A 181 0.18 -11.51 -19.52
N LYS A 182 -1.06 -11.07 -19.74
CA LYS A 182 -2.13 -11.91 -20.26
C LYS A 182 -1.82 -12.28 -21.71
N GLN A 183 -2.56 -13.26 -22.24
CA GLN A 183 -2.39 -13.73 -23.62
C GLN A 183 -2.58 -12.61 -24.66
N ASP A 184 -3.35 -11.56 -24.33
CA ASP A 184 -3.53 -10.39 -25.20
C ASP A 184 -2.28 -9.50 -25.31
N GLY A 185 -1.29 -9.67 -24.42
CA GLY A 185 -0.07 -8.86 -24.38
C GLY A 185 -0.28 -7.41 -23.91
N VAL A 186 -1.50 -7.04 -23.50
CA VAL A 186 -1.85 -5.66 -23.13
C VAL A 186 -1.92 -5.51 -21.62
N ASP A 187 -2.58 -6.43 -20.93
CA ASP A 187 -2.80 -6.34 -19.48
C ASP A 187 -2.00 -7.41 -18.73
N ARG A 188 -1.77 -7.22 -17.43
CA ARG A 188 -1.04 -8.17 -16.58
C ARG A 188 -2.00 -9.03 -15.78
N LEU A 189 -1.58 -10.27 -15.53
CA LEU A 189 -2.31 -11.17 -14.64
C LEU A 189 -2.25 -10.63 -13.21
N GLU A 190 -3.42 -10.36 -12.63
CA GLU A 190 -3.62 -10.00 -11.23
C GLU A 190 -3.77 -11.25 -10.36
N GLN A 191 -4.00 -11.06 -9.06
CA GLN A 191 -4.11 -12.10 -8.05
C GLN A 191 -2.77 -12.77 -7.71
N ASN A 192 -1.65 -12.06 -7.84
CA ASN A 192 -0.32 -12.51 -7.37
C ASN A 192 -0.13 -12.14 -5.89
N ASP A 193 0.13 -13.13 -5.05
CA ASP A 193 0.30 -12.95 -3.60
C ASP A 193 1.75 -13.25 -3.16
N PHE A 194 2.06 -13.04 -1.88
CA PHE A 194 3.42 -13.23 -1.34
C PHE A 194 4.01 -14.64 -1.62
N TYR A 195 3.18 -15.70 -1.63
CA TYR A 195 3.65 -17.05 -1.92
C TYR A 195 4.04 -17.25 -3.39
N ASP A 196 3.43 -16.51 -4.34
CA ASP A 196 3.88 -16.51 -5.74
C ASP A 196 5.25 -15.83 -5.85
N TYR A 197 5.48 -14.73 -5.11
CA TYR A 197 6.77 -14.07 -5.08
C TYR A 197 7.88 -15.01 -4.59
N LEU A 198 7.64 -15.69 -3.46
CA LEU A 198 8.60 -16.61 -2.83
C LEU A 198 8.80 -17.88 -3.66
N GLY A 199 7.79 -18.30 -4.43
CA GLY A 199 7.81 -19.54 -5.21
C GLY A 199 7.58 -20.79 -4.36
N ILE A 200 6.98 -20.66 -3.18
CA ILE A 200 6.73 -21.76 -2.22
C ILE A 200 5.26 -21.84 -1.83
N PRO A 201 4.72 -23.02 -1.51
CA PRO A 201 3.38 -23.11 -0.93
C PRO A 201 3.31 -22.43 0.43
N TYR A 202 2.13 -21.96 0.81
CA TYR A 202 1.88 -21.40 2.14
C TYR A 202 0.58 -21.90 2.74
N THR A 203 0.65 -22.36 4.00
CA THR A 203 -0.50 -22.81 4.78
C THR A 203 -0.94 -21.73 5.76
N PHE A 204 -2.18 -21.27 5.61
CA PHE A 204 -2.81 -20.29 6.49
C PHE A 204 -3.25 -20.93 7.80
N ARG A 205 -3.56 -20.10 8.81
CA ARG A 205 -3.97 -20.56 10.15
C ARG A 205 -5.25 -21.40 10.14
N ASP A 206 -6.10 -21.23 9.14
CA ASP A 206 -7.32 -22.01 8.93
C ASP A 206 -7.06 -23.38 8.26
N GLY A 207 -5.79 -23.73 8.00
CA GLY A 207 -5.38 -24.96 7.33
C GLY A 207 -5.41 -24.89 5.80
N THR A 208 -5.96 -23.83 5.21
CA THR A 208 -5.96 -23.65 3.75
C THR A 208 -4.54 -23.52 3.25
N THR A 209 -4.17 -24.30 2.24
CA THR A 209 -2.85 -24.21 1.60
C THR A 209 -2.98 -23.65 0.19
N MET A 210 -2.26 -22.57 -0.09
CA MET A 210 -2.15 -22.00 -1.43
C MET A 210 -0.83 -22.41 -2.06
N GLN A 211 -0.89 -22.77 -3.34
CA GLN A 211 0.28 -23.16 -4.12
C GLN A 211 0.82 -21.97 -4.90
N ALA A 212 2.15 -21.81 -4.90
CA ALA A 212 2.81 -20.85 -5.76
C ALA A 212 2.70 -21.29 -7.22
N ARG A 213 2.47 -20.31 -8.09
CA ARG A 213 2.39 -20.53 -9.54
C ARG A 213 3.70 -20.13 -10.19
N LYS A 214 4.33 -21.07 -10.91
CA LYS A 214 5.68 -20.88 -11.50
C LYS A 214 5.74 -19.68 -12.44
N GLU A 215 4.71 -19.45 -13.23
CA GLU A 215 4.64 -18.34 -14.17
C GLU A 215 4.47 -16.96 -13.49
N ARG A 216 4.21 -16.95 -12.17
CA ARG A 216 4.05 -15.75 -11.34
C ARG A 216 5.19 -15.61 -10.33
N TYR A 217 6.30 -16.30 -10.55
CA TYR A 217 7.47 -16.18 -9.69
C TYR A 217 7.93 -14.71 -9.56
N ARG A 218 8.21 -14.28 -8.33
CA ARG A 218 8.53 -12.88 -7.96
C ARG A 218 7.42 -11.86 -8.27
N ALA A 219 6.18 -12.30 -8.50
CA ALA A 219 5.07 -11.40 -8.75
C ALA A 219 4.32 -11.01 -7.46
N LEU A 220 3.99 -9.72 -7.33
CA LEU A 220 3.15 -9.16 -6.28
C LEU A 220 2.18 -8.16 -6.91
N ASP A 221 0.87 -8.43 -6.83
CA ASP A 221 -0.14 -7.40 -7.13
C ASP A 221 -0.25 -6.39 -5.97
N CYS A 222 -1.11 -5.37 -6.09
CA CYS A 222 -1.23 -4.32 -5.07
C CYS A 222 -1.48 -4.87 -3.65
N SER A 223 -2.42 -5.80 -3.53
CA SER A 223 -2.77 -6.45 -2.26
C SER A 223 -1.81 -7.55 -1.84
N GLY A 224 -1.22 -8.28 -2.80
CA GLY A 224 -0.16 -9.25 -2.54
C GLY A 224 1.11 -8.58 -2.00
N PHE A 225 1.44 -7.39 -2.50
CA PHE A 225 2.51 -6.56 -1.98
C PHE A 225 2.24 -6.15 -0.52
N MET A 226 1.03 -5.69 -0.20
CA MET A 226 0.66 -5.40 1.20
C MET A 226 0.76 -6.66 2.09
N ARG A 227 0.34 -7.83 1.61
CA ARG A 227 0.44 -9.09 2.37
C ARG A 227 1.87 -9.60 2.51
N MET A 228 2.75 -9.31 1.55
CA MET A 228 4.19 -9.53 1.68
C MET A 228 4.76 -8.67 2.80
N VAL A 229 4.55 -7.36 2.74
CA VAL A 229 5.10 -6.38 3.69
C VAL A 229 4.55 -6.59 5.10
N TRP A 230 3.23 -6.51 5.26
CA TRP A 230 2.59 -6.61 6.56
C TRP A 230 2.58 -8.04 7.08
N GLY A 231 2.27 -9.01 6.22
CA GLY A 231 2.03 -10.38 6.63
C GLY A 231 3.27 -11.23 6.71
N TYR A 232 3.82 -11.63 5.56
CA TYR A 232 4.93 -12.57 5.53
C TYR A 232 6.18 -12.00 6.21
N ARG A 233 6.53 -10.74 5.92
CA ARG A 233 7.73 -10.07 6.46
C ARG A 233 7.52 -9.53 7.88
N ALA A 234 6.46 -8.76 8.12
CA ALA A 234 6.22 -8.15 9.44
C ALA A 234 5.34 -8.99 10.38
N ARG A 235 4.91 -10.19 9.96
CA ARG A 235 4.19 -11.19 10.78
C ARG A 235 2.78 -10.77 11.21
N TYR A 236 2.12 -9.86 10.48
CA TYR A 236 0.69 -9.63 10.62
C TYR A 236 -0.08 -10.90 10.21
N PRO A 237 -1.08 -11.36 10.98
CA PRO A 237 -1.89 -12.52 10.61
C PRO A 237 -2.47 -12.35 9.20
N LEU A 238 -2.40 -13.39 8.38
CA LEU A 238 -3.02 -13.41 7.06
C LEU A 238 -4.10 -14.48 7.02
N ARG A 239 -5.17 -14.21 6.26
CA ARG A 239 -6.18 -15.22 5.92
C ARG A 239 -6.18 -15.55 4.43
N ALA A 240 -6.63 -16.76 4.09
CA ALA A 240 -6.63 -17.28 2.73
C ALA A 240 -7.70 -16.63 1.84
N SER A 241 -8.83 -16.21 2.43
CA SER A 241 -10.00 -15.68 1.72
C SER A 241 -10.34 -14.24 2.13
N ASN A 242 -11.37 -13.66 1.52
CA ASN A 242 -11.89 -12.36 1.94
C ASN A 242 -12.86 -12.43 3.12
N THR A 243 -13.43 -13.59 3.42
CA THR A 243 -14.63 -13.70 4.26
C THR A 243 -14.43 -14.53 5.53
N VAL A 244 -13.55 -15.54 5.50
CA VAL A 244 -13.35 -16.49 6.60
C VAL A 244 -11.96 -16.33 7.20
N GLY A 245 -11.88 -16.39 8.53
CA GLY A 245 -10.64 -16.39 9.31
C GLY A 245 -10.18 -15.01 9.76
N ASP A 246 -9.17 -15.01 10.62
CA ASP A 246 -8.57 -13.81 11.20
C ASP A 246 -7.35 -13.33 10.42
N GLY A 247 -7.15 -12.02 10.38
CA GLY A 247 -6.00 -11.40 9.73
C GLY A 247 -6.30 -10.71 8.40
N LEU A 248 -5.25 -10.15 7.81
CA LEU A 248 -5.34 -9.31 6.62
C LEU A 248 -5.92 -10.13 5.44
N PRO A 249 -7.04 -9.68 4.83
CA PRO A 249 -7.69 -10.37 3.71
C PRO A 249 -6.84 -10.41 2.44
N ARG A 250 -7.25 -11.22 1.45
CA ARG A 250 -6.50 -11.37 0.20
C ARG A 250 -6.56 -10.14 -0.69
N THR A 251 -7.72 -9.51 -0.83
CA THR A 251 -7.94 -8.44 -1.84
C THR A 251 -8.00 -7.05 -1.20
N ALA A 252 -7.77 -6.00 -2.01
CA ALA A 252 -7.93 -4.61 -1.58
C ALA A 252 -9.34 -4.35 -1.01
N ASP A 253 -10.39 -4.83 -1.68
CA ASP A 253 -11.77 -4.75 -1.20
C ASP A 253 -12.00 -5.47 0.12
N GLY A 254 -11.47 -6.69 0.25
CA GLY A 254 -11.51 -7.46 1.49
C GLY A 254 -10.85 -6.69 2.64
N MET A 255 -9.64 -6.15 2.42
CA MET A 255 -8.92 -5.34 3.40
C MET A 255 -9.74 -4.11 3.82
N ALA A 256 -10.24 -3.34 2.84
CA ALA A 256 -11.02 -2.12 3.07
C ALA A 256 -12.30 -2.35 3.88
N ARG A 257 -12.93 -3.52 3.75
CA ARG A 257 -14.23 -3.84 4.40
C ARG A 257 -14.10 -4.74 5.63
N SER A 258 -12.91 -5.25 5.91
CA SER A 258 -12.69 -6.11 7.07
C SER A 258 -12.80 -5.34 8.38
N ASN A 259 -12.96 -6.06 9.47
CA ASN A 259 -12.86 -5.56 10.84
C ASN A 259 -11.41 -5.52 11.36
N VAL A 260 -10.43 -5.75 10.48
CA VAL A 260 -9.01 -5.75 10.83
C VAL A 260 -8.53 -4.29 10.94
N GLY A 261 -7.84 -3.99 12.03
CA GLY A 261 -7.35 -2.65 12.34
C GLY A 261 -8.45 -1.63 12.61
N ALA A 262 -8.07 -0.36 12.63
CA ALA A 262 -8.96 0.78 12.82
C ALA A 262 -9.34 1.44 11.49
N ASP A 263 -10.61 1.83 11.33
CA ASP A 263 -11.06 2.69 10.23
C ASP A 263 -10.64 4.14 10.50
N ILE A 264 -9.59 4.59 9.82
CA ILE A 264 -9.10 5.98 9.91
C ILE A 264 -9.98 6.90 9.07
N ILE A 265 -10.29 6.46 7.85
CA ILE A 265 -11.25 7.12 6.97
C ILE A 265 -12.23 6.05 6.50
N LYS A 266 -13.48 6.16 6.97
CA LYS A 266 -14.56 5.22 6.61
C LYS A 266 -14.97 5.39 5.16
N LEU A 267 -15.25 4.27 4.49
CA LEU A 267 -15.89 4.24 3.18
C LEU A 267 -17.31 4.83 3.28
N GLN A 268 -17.61 5.87 2.50
CA GLN A 268 -18.84 6.65 2.60
C GLN A 268 -19.44 6.98 1.24
N GLY A 269 -20.71 7.41 1.21
CA GLY A 269 -21.40 7.81 0.00
C GLY A 269 -21.96 6.64 -0.83
N PRO A 270 -22.65 6.95 -1.95
CA PRO A 270 -23.34 5.95 -2.74
C PRO A 270 -22.37 5.07 -3.52
N SER A 271 -22.62 3.76 -3.49
CA SER A 271 -22.02 2.80 -4.39
C SER A 271 -22.42 3.06 -5.85
N PRO A 272 -21.61 2.67 -6.86
CA PRO A 272 -20.33 1.95 -6.73
C PRO A 272 -19.13 2.87 -6.50
N TRP A 273 -19.29 4.18 -6.67
CA TRP A 273 -18.17 5.12 -6.72
C TRP A 273 -17.71 5.60 -5.37
N TYR A 274 -18.61 5.70 -4.39
CA TYR A 274 -18.33 6.25 -3.07
C TYR A 274 -17.84 7.70 -3.13
N GLN A 275 -17.87 8.38 -1.99
CA GLN A 275 -17.44 9.77 -1.89
C GLN A 275 -15.94 9.84 -1.62
N ARG A 276 -15.25 10.76 -2.28
CA ARG A 276 -13.87 11.12 -1.94
C ARG A 276 -13.83 11.74 -0.53
N PRO A 277 -12.92 11.32 0.36
CA PRO A 277 -12.78 11.93 1.68
C PRO A 277 -12.47 13.42 1.59
N ALA A 278 -13.23 14.25 2.33
CA ALA A 278 -13.03 15.70 2.36
C ALA A 278 -11.84 16.12 3.24
N ASN A 279 -11.56 15.35 4.29
CA ASN A 279 -10.43 15.56 5.18
C ASN A 279 -9.57 14.29 5.21
N ILE A 280 -8.27 14.48 4.98
CA ILE A 280 -7.26 13.41 4.99
C ILE A 280 -6.16 13.65 6.05
N ASP A 281 -6.26 14.70 6.87
CA ASP A 281 -5.29 15.09 7.92
C ASP A 281 -5.16 14.06 9.04
N VAL A 282 -6.13 13.15 9.16
CA VAL A 282 -6.13 12.06 10.13
C VAL A 282 -5.18 10.90 9.75
N LEU A 283 -4.70 10.87 8.50
CA LEU A 283 -3.79 9.84 8.02
C LEU A 283 -2.42 9.93 8.70
N GLN A 284 -1.80 8.79 8.93
CA GLN A 284 -0.45 8.68 9.46
C GLN A 284 0.39 7.71 8.61
N PRO A 285 1.71 7.95 8.51
CA PRO A 285 2.66 6.98 7.96
C PRO A 285 2.35 5.55 8.41
N GLY A 286 2.17 4.64 7.44
CA GLY A 286 1.77 3.26 7.71
C GLY A 286 0.30 2.93 7.43
N ASP A 287 -0.56 3.91 7.18
CA ASP A 287 -1.96 3.64 6.83
C ASP A 287 -2.08 2.94 5.47
N LEU A 288 -2.99 1.98 5.39
CA LEU A 288 -3.46 1.44 4.12
C LEU A 288 -4.45 2.41 3.48
N LEU A 289 -4.25 2.72 2.21
CA LEU A 289 -5.12 3.58 1.41
C LEU A 289 -5.86 2.73 0.37
N PHE A 290 -7.17 2.92 0.23
CA PHE A 290 -8.00 2.15 -0.70
C PHE A 290 -8.61 3.05 -1.77
N PHE A 291 -8.59 2.56 -3.02
CA PHE A 291 -9.01 3.32 -4.19
C PHE A 291 -10.06 2.58 -5.00
N LYS A 292 -11.01 3.35 -5.57
CA LYS A 292 -11.99 2.89 -6.54
C LYS A 292 -11.60 3.42 -7.92
N MET A 293 -11.15 2.55 -8.82
CA MET A 293 -10.49 2.90 -10.08
C MET A 293 -11.14 2.31 -11.33
N ASP A 294 -11.85 1.19 -11.23
CA ASP A 294 -12.39 0.47 -12.41
C ASP A 294 -13.92 0.49 -12.43
N HIS A 295 -14.53 1.02 -13.48
CA HIS A 295 -15.99 1.06 -13.60
C HIS A 295 -16.65 -0.32 -13.69
N ARG A 296 -15.89 -1.34 -14.06
CA ARG A 296 -16.38 -2.70 -14.33
C ARG A 296 -16.48 -3.56 -13.07
N THR A 297 -15.82 -3.17 -11.99
CA THR A 297 -15.75 -3.97 -10.75
C THR A 297 -16.88 -3.70 -9.77
N GLY A 298 -17.89 -2.91 -10.17
CA GLY A 298 -19.05 -2.62 -9.33
C GLY A 298 -18.61 -1.99 -8.01
N ASN A 299 -19.01 -2.60 -6.89
CA ASN A 299 -18.79 -2.02 -5.56
C ASN A 299 -17.42 -2.33 -4.96
N HIS A 300 -16.57 -3.10 -5.65
CA HIS A 300 -15.28 -3.52 -5.12
C HIS A 300 -14.27 -2.37 -5.09
N MET A 301 -13.46 -2.28 -4.03
CA MET A 301 -12.22 -1.48 -4.06
C MET A 301 -11.17 -2.18 -4.91
N ASP A 302 -10.53 -1.42 -5.80
CA ASP A 302 -9.70 -1.95 -6.88
C ASP A 302 -8.22 -1.98 -6.52
N HIS A 303 -7.79 -1.09 -5.64
CA HIS A 303 -6.37 -0.89 -5.35
C HIS A 303 -6.13 -0.56 -3.89
N VAL A 304 -4.96 -0.98 -3.39
CA VAL A 304 -4.46 -0.67 -2.06
C VAL A 304 -3.04 -0.16 -2.14
N ALA A 305 -2.71 0.80 -1.27
CA ALA A 305 -1.38 1.36 -1.13
C ALA A 305 -0.99 1.54 0.34
N LEU A 306 0.31 1.72 0.58
CA LEU A 306 0.89 2.08 1.87
C LEU A 306 1.20 3.58 1.87
N TYR A 307 0.59 4.33 2.78
CA TYR A 307 0.85 5.76 2.95
C TYR A 307 2.24 6.00 3.57
N LEU A 308 3.05 6.82 2.90
CA LEU A 308 4.43 7.10 3.30
C LEU A 308 4.56 8.39 4.12
N GLY A 309 3.54 9.26 4.09
CA GLY A 309 3.59 10.59 4.67
C GLY A 309 3.74 11.67 3.60
N VAL A 310 4.51 12.71 3.92
CA VAL A 310 4.72 13.87 3.06
C VAL A 310 6.07 13.76 2.35
N ASP A 311 6.12 14.05 1.06
CA ASP A 311 7.36 14.11 0.29
C ASP A 311 8.08 15.46 0.44
N THR A 312 9.27 15.59 -0.14
CA THR A 312 10.06 16.83 -0.11
C THR A 312 9.39 18.02 -0.83
N ASP A 313 8.32 17.78 -1.59
CA ASP A 313 7.55 18.82 -2.27
C ASP A 313 6.27 19.20 -1.49
N GLY A 314 6.04 18.60 -0.32
CA GLY A 314 4.88 18.87 0.53
C GLY A 314 3.63 18.05 0.18
N HIS A 315 3.74 17.08 -0.73
CA HIS A 315 2.62 16.24 -1.17
C HIS A 315 2.48 14.97 -0.36
N ARG A 316 1.24 14.47 -0.27
CA ARG A 316 0.92 13.25 0.50
C ARG A 316 1.08 12.04 -0.39
N VAL A 317 2.14 11.27 -0.16
CA VAL A 317 2.58 10.22 -1.08
C VAL A 317 2.44 8.81 -0.52
N PHE A 318 2.45 7.83 -1.42
CA PHE A 318 2.28 6.43 -1.09
C PHE A 318 3.09 5.51 -2.02
N ILE A 319 3.31 4.26 -1.59
CA ILE A 319 3.88 3.19 -2.41
C ILE A 319 2.84 2.08 -2.65
N SER A 320 2.81 1.55 -3.87
CA SER A 320 1.92 0.43 -4.22
C SER A 320 2.47 -0.37 -5.41
N SER A 321 2.07 -1.63 -5.57
CA SER A 321 2.42 -2.40 -6.76
C SER A 321 1.48 -2.09 -7.93
N ARG A 322 2.04 -1.69 -9.07
CA ARG A 322 1.28 -1.18 -10.23
C ARG A 322 1.62 -1.90 -11.53
N LYS A 323 0.63 -2.01 -12.42
CA LYS A 323 0.78 -2.66 -13.73
C LYS A 323 1.73 -1.91 -14.65
N GLU A 324 1.65 -0.59 -14.61
CA GLU A 324 2.31 0.36 -15.51
C GLU A 324 3.83 0.41 -15.30
N VAL A 325 4.27 0.25 -14.06
CA VAL A 325 5.70 0.13 -13.67
C VAL A 325 6.12 -1.34 -13.55
N ASN A 326 5.16 -2.27 -13.58
CA ASN A 326 5.36 -3.69 -13.35
C ASN A 326 6.00 -3.97 -11.98
N GLY A 327 5.45 -3.43 -10.91
CA GLY A 327 5.94 -3.69 -9.56
C GLY A 327 5.62 -2.60 -8.55
N PRO A 328 6.05 -2.76 -7.28
CA PRO A 328 6.00 -1.74 -6.23
C PRO A 328 6.74 -0.46 -6.63
N THR A 329 6.03 0.67 -6.52
CA THR A 329 6.54 1.97 -6.91
C THR A 329 5.85 3.09 -6.11
N MET A 330 6.62 4.12 -5.77
CA MET A 330 6.16 5.46 -5.40
C MET A 330 6.19 6.41 -6.61
N GLY A 331 6.53 5.89 -7.79
CA GLY A 331 6.68 6.66 -9.02
C GLY A 331 5.38 7.16 -9.64
N ASP A 332 5.51 8.05 -10.62
CA ASP A 332 4.38 8.79 -11.18
C ASP A 332 3.80 8.16 -12.46
N LYS A 333 4.44 7.10 -12.96
CA LYS A 333 3.99 6.39 -14.16
C LYS A 333 2.66 5.68 -13.90
N GLY A 334 1.66 6.00 -14.72
CA GLY A 334 0.28 5.53 -14.55
C GLY A 334 -0.56 6.40 -13.60
N GLY A 335 -0.02 7.52 -13.16
CA GLY A 335 -0.64 8.51 -12.27
C GLY A 335 0.28 8.82 -11.09
N ALA A 336 0.46 10.10 -10.79
CA ALA A 336 1.29 10.55 -9.66
C ALA A 336 0.88 9.87 -8.34
N SER A 337 1.85 9.44 -7.54
CA SER A 337 1.62 8.74 -6.25
C SER A 337 1.16 9.67 -5.14
N ARG A 338 0.14 10.49 -5.42
CA ARG A 338 -0.35 11.56 -4.55
C ARG A 338 -1.83 11.37 -4.25
N ILE A 339 -2.24 11.64 -3.01
CA ILE A 339 -3.66 11.59 -2.58
C ILE A 339 -4.28 12.97 -2.35
N ASP A 340 -3.46 14.01 -2.35
CA ASP A 340 -3.85 15.41 -2.34
C ASP A 340 -3.98 15.98 -3.76
N GLY A 341 -4.65 17.13 -3.88
CA GLY A 341 -4.90 17.77 -5.17
C GLY A 341 -5.91 17.03 -6.05
N ASN A 342 -5.76 17.17 -7.37
CA ASN A 342 -6.72 16.67 -8.37
C ASN A 342 -6.14 15.59 -9.30
N GLY A 343 -5.00 15.00 -8.95
CA GLY A 343 -4.40 13.92 -9.74
C GLY A 343 -5.22 12.63 -9.71
N PHE A 344 -4.88 11.69 -10.60
CA PHE A 344 -5.59 10.43 -10.80
C PHE A 344 -5.90 9.68 -9.49
N TYR A 345 -4.89 9.39 -8.66
CA TYR A 345 -5.12 8.67 -7.39
C TYR A 345 -5.85 9.51 -6.34
N ALA A 346 -5.59 10.81 -6.30
CA ALA A 346 -6.27 11.73 -5.40
C ALA A 346 -7.79 11.73 -5.64
N GLN A 347 -8.23 11.71 -6.89
CA GLN A 347 -9.65 11.64 -7.26
C GLN A 347 -10.29 10.28 -6.96
N LEU A 348 -9.50 9.20 -6.84
CA LEU A 348 -9.98 7.81 -6.72
C LEU A 348 -9.83 7.24 -5.30
N PHE A 349 -9.22 7.98 -4.37
CA PHE A 349 -9.09 7.61 -2.96
C PHE A 349 -10.46 7.60 -2.24
N ARG A 350 -10.76 6.55 -1.47
CA ARG A 350 -12.09 6.35 -0.84
C ARG A 350 -12.09 6.04 0.65
N SER A 351 -11.10 5.32 1.15
CA SER A 351 -11.04 4.95 2.57
C SER A 351 -9.61 4.63 2.99
N ALA A 352 -9.37 4.60 4.30
CA ALA A 352 -8.10 4.22 4.87
C ALA A 352 -8.25 3.43 6.18
N LYS A 353 -7.30 2.51 6.40
CA LYS A 353 -7.22 1.69 7.62
C LYS A 353 -5.82 1.72 8.21
N ARG A 354 -5.75 1.62 9.53
CA ARG A 354 -4.51 1.40 10.28
C ARG A 354 -4.55 0.02 10.91
N LEU A 355 -3.67 -0.89 10.47
CA LEU A 355 -3.70 -2.30 10.84
C LEU A 355 -3.36 -2.55 12.30
#